data_AF-A0A164NQ16-F1
#
_entry.id   AF-A0A164NQ16-F1
#
_cell.length_a   1.000
_cell.length_b   1.000
_cell.length_c   1.000
_cell.angle_alpha   90.00
_cell.angle_beta   90.00
_cell.angle_gamma   90.00
#
_symmetry.space_group_name_H-M   'P 1'
#
loop_
_entity.id
_entity.type
_entity.pdbx_description
1 polymer ?
#
loop_
_entity_poly.entity_id
_entity_poly.type
_entity_poly.pdbx_seq_one_letter_code
_entity_poly.pdbx_strand_id
1 'polypeptide(L)' 'MVGNRDWADGRVLCHVGSNTLWTANAWLVPAKNLIFAVVTNRGDDQAQLITGDVISWLVDAYAMG' A
#
# COMPACT_ATOMS: atom_id res chain seq x y z
N MET A 1 1.30 -2.03 -9.89
CA MET A 1 0.10 -2.79 -10.28
C MET A 1 -1.09 -1.85 -10.33
N VAL A 2 -2.06 -2.15 -11.20
CA VAL A 2 -3.36 -1.49 -11.26
C VAL A 2 -4.42 -2.58 -11.15
N GLY A 3 -5.43 -2.40 -10.32
CA GLY A 3 -6.49 -3.39 -10.15
C GLY A 3 -7.75 -2.82 -9.51
N ASN A 4 -8.87 -3.51 -9.69
CA ASN A 4 -10.10 -3.21 -8.95
C ASN A 4 -10.10 -3.99 -7.62
N ARG A 5 -10.58 -3.35 -6.56
CA ARG A 5 -10.78 -3.98 -5.24
C ARG A 5 -12.19 -3.64 -4.79
N ASP A 6 -12.91 -4.63 -4.25
CA ASP A 6 -14.31 -4.46 -3.87
C ASP A 6 -14.48 -3.36 -2.82
N TRP A 7 -13.55 -3.23 -1.88
CA TRP A 7 -13.57 -2.19 -0.84
C TRP A 7 -13.22 -0.79 -1.37
N ALA A 8 -12.69 -0.65 -2.58
CA ALA A 8 -12.12 0.60 -3.08
C ALA A 8 -13.08 1.45 -3.93
N ASP A 9 -14.31 0.97 -4.16
CA ASP A 9 -15.33 1.60 -5.02
C ASP A 9 -14.80 1.97 -6.42
N GLY A 10 -13.76 1.28 -6.89
CA GLY A 10 -13.09 1.60 -8.15
C GLY A 10 -11.67 1.04 -8.25
N ARG A 11 -10.87 1.69 -9.11
CA ARG A 11 -9.47 1.30 -9.36
C ARG A 11 -8.58 1.71 -8.20
N VAL A 12 -7.63 0.84 -7.89
CA VAL A 12 -6.50 1.08 -7.02
C VAL A 12 -5.22 1.04 -7.86
N LEU A 13 -4.35 2.03 -7.62
CA LEU A 13 -2.99 2.05 -8.17
C LEU A 13 -2.03 1.75 -7.03
N CYS A 14 -1.13 0.78 -7.19
CA CYS A 14 -0.11 0.52 -6.18
C CYS A 14 1.26 0.24 -6.77
N HIS A 15 2.30 0.57 -6.00
CA HIS A 15 3.67 0.22 -6.33
C HIS A 15 4.46 -0.05 -5.05
N VAL A 16 5.22 -1.14 -5.07
CA VAL A 16 6.20 -1.47 -4.04
C VAL A 16 7.56 -1.44 -4.71
N GLY A 17 8.49 -0.68 -4.13
CA GLY A 17 9.86 -0.58 -4.61
C GLY A 17 10.82 -0.63 -3.44
N SER A 18 12.00 -1.21 -3.67
CA SER A 18 13.08 -1.24 -2.68
C SER A 18 14.42 -0.86 -3.29
N ASN A 19 15.35 -0.49 -2.41
CA ASN A 19 16.79 -0.44 -2.66
C ASN A 19 17.50 -1.15 -1.50
N THR A 20 18.84 -1.12 -1.45
CA THR A 20 19.63 -1.81 -0.42
C THR A 20 19.19 -1.51 1.02
N LEU A 21 18.68 -0.30 1.28
CA LEU A 21 18.37 0.18 2.63
C LEU A 21 16.90 0.53 2.83
N TRP A 22 16.07 0.58 1.80
CA TRP A 22 14.73 1.14 1.92
C TRP A 22 13.70 0.32 1.17
N THR A 23 12.48 0.28 1.72
CA THR A 23 11.29 -0.20 1.02
C THR A 23 10.20 0.87 1.13
N ALA A 24 9.55 1.15 0.01
CA ALA A 24 8.40 2.04 -0.09
C ALA A 24 7.22 1.30 -0.74
N ASN A 25 6.06 1.36 -0.10
CA ASN A 25 4.81 0.78 -0.58
C ASN A 25 3.74 1.87 -0.62
N ALA A 26 3.27 2.21 -1.82
CA ALA A 26 2.31 3.30 -2.04
C ALA A 26 1.05 2.79 -2.73
N TRP A 27 -0.11 3.18 -2.21
CA TRP A 27 -1.44 2.85 -2.73
C TRP A 27 -2.27 4.12 -2.90
N LEU A 28 -2.84 4.31 -4.08
CA LEU A 28 -3.76 5.41 -4.39
C LEU A 28 -5.14 4.83 -4.63
N VAL A 29 -6.15 5.41 -3.97
CA VAL A 29 -7.56 5.00 -4.03
C VAL A 29 -8.42 6.21 -4.43
N PRO A 30 -8.47 6.56 -5.74
CA PRO A 30 -9.05 7.82 -6.20
C PRO A 30 -10.54 7.98 -5.86
N ALA A 31 -11.32 6.91 -5.96
CA ALA A 31 -12.77 6.95 -5.69
C ALA A 31 -13.09 7.34 -4.23
N LYS A 32 -12.16 7.08 -3.30
CA LYS A 32 -12.28 7.44 -1.89
C LYS A 32 -11.49 8.68 -1.50
N ASN A 33 -10.78 9.31 -2.43
CA ASN A 33 -9.85 10.41 -2.17
C ASN A 33 -8.82 10.05 -1.07
N LEU A 34 -8.28 8.82 -1.12
CA LEU A 34 -7.31 8.31 -0.15
C LEU A 34 -5.98 7.92 -0.81
N ILE A 35 -4.90 8.13 -0.06
CA ILE A 35 -3.55 7.64 -0.40
C ILE A 35 -2.95 7.02 0.87
N PHE A 36 -2.37 5.83 0.72
CA PHE A 36 -1.58 5.17 1.76
C PHE A 36 -0.13 5.08 1.32
N ALA A 37 0.79 5.39 2.23
CA ALA A 37 2.22 5.25 2.01
C ALA A 37 2.88 4.69 3.27
N VAL A 38 3.60 3.58 3.10
CA VAL A 38 4.38 2.96 4.16
C VAL A 38 5.82 2.86 3.69
N VAL A 39 6.75 3.35 4.50
CA VAL A 39 8.18 3.38 4.19
C VAL A 39 8.97 2.88 5.39
N THR A 40 10.02 2.11 5.14
CA THR A 40 10.94 1.60 6.17
C THR A 40 12.38 1.63 5.70
N ASN A 41 13.33 1.74 6.64
CA ASN A 41 14.79 1.73 6.40
C ASN A 41 15.35 0.30 6.37
N ARG A 42 14.58 -0.63 5.78
CA ARG A 42 14.99 -2.00 5.49
C ARG A 42 14.63 -2.34 4.05
N GLY A 43 15.58 -2.90 3.31
CA GLY A 43 15.48 -3.11 1.86
C GLY A 43 15.26 -4.55 1.39
N ASP A 44 15.05 -5.49 2.32
CA ASP A 44 14.92 -6.91 2.02
C ASP A 44 13.47 -7.36 1.75
N ASP A 45 13.30 -8.61 1.31
CA ASP A 45 11.99 -9.18 0.99
C ASP A 45 11.03 -9.12 2.19
N GLN A 46 11.56 -9.22 3.41
CA GLN A 46 10.77 -9.13 4.63
C GLN A 46 10.19 -7.74 4.83
N ALA A 47 10.92 -6.68 4.46
CA ALA A 47 10.40 -5.32 4.49
C ALA A 47 9.27 -5.12 3.48
N GLN A 48 9.31 -5.76 2.31
CA GLN A 48 8.21 -5.71 1.34
C GLN A 48 6.93 -6.35 1.89
N LEU A 49 7.05 -7.51 2.56
CA LEU A 49 5.92 -8.18 3.20
C LEU A 49 5.32 -7.34 4.32
N ILE A 50 6.15 -6.87 5.27
CA ILE A 50 5.68 -6.11 6.44
C ILE A 50 5.04 -4.77 6.01
N THR A 51 5.61 -4.08 5.03
CA THR A 51 4.97 -2.85 4.50
C THR A 51 3.61 -3.15 3.85
N GLY A 52 3.44 -4.33 3.25
CA GLY A 52 2.14 -4.83 2.77
C GLY A 52 1.14 -5.07 3.89
N ASP A 53 1.55 -5.70 5.00
CA ASP A 53 0.69 -5.94 6.16
C ASP A 53 0.20 -4.61 6.77
N VAL A 54 1.08 -3.62 6.88
CA VAL A 54 0.72 -2.28 7.36
C VAL A 54 -0.25 -1.58 6.40
N ILE A 55 -0.07 -1.73 5.09
CA ILE A 55 -1.07 -1.23 4.11
C ILE A 55 -2.43 -1.90 4.34
N SER A 56 -2.47 -3.22 4.56
CA SER A 56 -3.74 -3.93 4.83
C SER A 56 -4.42 -3.36 6.07
N TRP A 57 -3.67 -3.16 7.15
CA TRP A 57 -4.20 -2.57 8.37
C TRP A 57 -4.74 -1.14 8.14
N LEU A 58 -4.04 -0.31 7.36
CA LEU A 58 -4.51 1.03 6.99
C LEU A 58 -5.80 0.99 6.14
N VAL A 59 -5.90 0.05 5.22
CA VAL A 59 -7.13 -0.16 4.43
C VAL A 59 -8.29 -0.51 5.33
N ASP A 60 -8.09 -1.44 6.27
CA ASP A 60 -9.14 -1.84 7.21
C ASP A 60 -9.57 -0.67 8.10
N ALA A 61 -8.62 0.15 8.55
CA ALA A 61 -8.90 1.27 9.44
C ALA A 61 -9.55 2.49 8.76
N TYR A 62 -9.30 2.71 7.47
CA TYR A 62 -9.62 3.99 6.81
C TYR A 62 -10.37 3.88 5.49
N ALA A 63 -10.40 2.71 4.85
CA ALA A 63 -11.05 2.51 3.56
C ALA A 63 -12.24 1.54 3.62
N MET A 64 -12.27 0.62 4.60
CA MET A 64 -13.44 -0.19 4.91
C MET A 64 -14.28 0.54 5.96
N GLY A 65 -15.52 0.88 5.60
CA GLY A 65 -16.49 1.54 6.49
C GLY A 65 -17.27 0.55 7.32
#